data_AF-A0A948UJE9-F1
#
_entry.id   AF-A0A948UJE9-F1
#
_cell.length_a   1.000
_cell.length_b   1.000
_cell.length_c   1.000
_cell.angle_alpha   90.00
_cell.angle_beta   90.00
_cell.angle_gamma   90.00
#
_symmetry.space_group_name_H-M   'P 1'
#
loop_
_entity.id
_entity.type
_entity.pdbx_description
1 polymer ?
#
loop_
_entity_poly.entity_id
_entity_poly.type
_entity_poly.pdbx_seq_one_letter_code
_entity_poly.pdbx_strand_id
1 'polypeptide(L)'
;MAISRSEAFDIANKYVKTCPLEEGAGIRNIVSIEEIVWRRPCIYNYSDEKMKNYWIAYVNIPKEMISSSTILLISKETGEIIYVGSANDEG
;
A
#
# COMPACT_ATOMS: atom_id res chain seq x y z
N MET A 1 -14.95 -1.54 14.14
CA MET A 1 -15.05 -2.71 13.24
C MET A 1 -13.86 -2.63 12.31
N ALA A 2 -13.07 -3.69 12.19
CA ALA A 2 -11.93 -3.67 11.28
C ALA A 2 -12.41 -3.78 9.82
N ILE A 3 -11.81 -3.03 8.91
CA ILE A 3 -12.12 -3.08 7.48
C ILE A 3 -11.54 -4.33 6.83
N SER A 4 -12.32 -4.94 5.94
CA SER A 4 -11.92 -6.08 5.14
C SER A 4 -10.93 -5.69 4.04
N ARG A 5 -10.24 -6.69 3.47
CA ARG A 5 -9.34 -6.48 2.32
C ARG A 5 -10.06 -5.90 1.10
N SER A 6 -11.30 -6.35 0.85
CA SER A 6 -12.15 -5.82 -0.21
C SER A 6 -12.45 -4.33 0.01
N GLU A 7 -12.81 -3.94 1.24
CA GLU A 7 -13.02 -2.53 1.57
C GLU A 7 -11.74 -1.70 1.42
N ALA A 8 -10.60 -2.25 1.85
CA ALA A 8 -9.30 -1.62 1.62
C ALA A 8 -9.00 -1.43 0.12
N PHE A 9 -9.43 -2.37 -0.72
CA PHE A 9 -9.29 -2.27 -2.17
C PHE A 9 -10.14 -1.15 -2.76
N ASP A 10 -11.40 -1.06 -2.36
CA ASP A 10 -12.27 0.04 -2.78
C ASP A 10 -11.72 1.40 -2.35
N ILE A 11 -11.22 1.52 -1.11
CA ILE A 11 -10.59 2.74 -0.60
C ILE A 11 -9.35 3.11 -1.42
N ALA A 12 -8.43 2.15 -1.62
CA ALA A 12 -7.19 2.38 -2.36
C ALA A 12 -7.47 2.76 -3.82
N ASN A 13 -8.39 2.04 -4.47
CA ASN A 13 -8.77 2.28 -5.86
C ASN A 13 -9.47 3.63 -6.03
N LYS A 14 -10.34 4.01 -5.08
CA LYS A 14 -10.93 5.35 -5.05
C LYS A 14 -9.85 6.42 -4.91
N TYR A 15 -8.91 6.25 -3.99
CA TYR A 15 -7.82 7.21 -3.78
C TYR A 15 -6.97 7.40 -5.03
N VAL A 16 -6.52 6.31 -5.67
CA VAL A 16 -5.70 6.37 -6.89
C VAL A 16 -6.45 7.04 -8.05
N LYS A 17 -7.77 6.89 -8.13
CA LYS A 17 -8.61 7.57 -9.13
C LYS A 17 -8.82 9.06 -8.85
N THR A 18 -8.93 9.46 -7.57
CA THR A 18 -9.20 10.86 -7.19
C THR A 18 -7.93 11.70 -7.07
N CYS A 19 -6.84 11.08 -6.63
CA CYS A 19 -5.52 11.67 -6.51
C CYS A 19 -4.59 10.89 -7.44
N PRO A 20 -4.61 11.17 -8.76
CA PRO A 20 -3.80 10.42 -9.70
C PRO A 20 -2.33 10.64 -9.33
N LEU A 21 -1.70 9.60 -8.79
CA LEU A 21 -0.27 9.58 -8.52
C LEU A 21 0.47 9.77 -9.86
N GLU A 22 0.08 9.00 -10.88
CA GLU A 22 0.47 9.13 -12.28
C GLU A 22 -0.64 8.57 -13.20
N GLU A 23 -0.60 8.91 -14.49
CA GLU A 23 -1.58 8.42 -15.47
C GLU A 23 -1.50 6.89 -15.60
N GLY A 24 -2.65 6.22 -15.54
CA GLY A 24 -2.72 4.75 -15.61
C GLY A 24 -2.33 4.01 -14.33
N ALA A 25 -2.13 4.72 -13.21
CA ALA A 25 -1.92 4.08 -11.92
C ALA A 25 -3.12 3.23 -11.50
N GLY A 26 -2.85 2.06 -10.91
CA GLY A 26 -3.88 1.14 -10.44
C GLY A 26 -3.40 0.31 -9.25
N ILE A 27 -4.34 -0.31 -8.52
CA ILE A 27 -3.99 -1.18 -7.40
C ILE A 27 -3.64 -2.57 -7.92
N ARG A 28 -2.41 -3.03 -7.64
CA ARG A 28 -1.91 -4.34 -8.01
C ARG A 28 -2.36 -5.42 -7.04
N ASN A 29 -2.15 -5.16 -5.75
CA ASN A 29 -2.39 -6.14 -4.70
C ASN A 29 -2.60 -5.46 -3.35
N ILE A 30 -3.33 -6.11 -2.46
CA ILE A 30 -3.50 -5.68 -1.07
C ILE A 30 -3.19 -6.85 -0.15
N VAL A 31 -2.22 -6.63 0.73
CA VAL A 31 -1.71 -7.65 1.64
C VAL A 31 -1.53 -7.08 3.03
N SER A 32 -1.54 -7.95 4.03
CA SER A 32 -1.00 -7.63 5.35
C SER A 32 0.51 -7.90 5.39
N ILE A 33 1.21 -7.25 6.32
CA ILE A 33 2.67 -7.46 6.48
C ILE A 33 3.05 -8.92 6.71
N GLU A 34 2.15 -9.70 7.33
CA GLU A 34 2.35 -11.11 7.66
C GLU A 34 2.30 -12.02 6.43
N GLU A 35 1.65 -11.56 5.35
CA GLU A 35 1.59 -12.26 4.07
C GLU A 35 2.83 -11.99 3.19
N ILE A 36 3.66 -11.01 3.58
CA ILE A 36 4.88 -10.66 2.85
C ILE A 36 6.03 -11.52 3.37
N VAL A 37 6.34 -12.56 2.61
CA VAL A 37 7.40 -13.53 2.93
C VAL A 37 8.78 -13.03 2.50
N TRP A 38 8.86 -12.20 1.44
CA TRP A 38 10.10 -11.69 0.87
C TRP A 38 9.99 -10.18 0.63
N ARG A 39 11.07 -9.44 0.88
CA ARG A 39 11.20 -7.98 0.64
C ARG A 39 10.05 -7.18 1.26
N ARG A 40 10.02 -7.17 2.60
CA ARG A 40 9.04 -6.36 3.35
C ARG A 40 9.29 -4.87 3.12
N PRO A 41 8.22 -4.06 2.98
CA PRO A 41 8.36 -2.61 2.95
C PRO A 41 9.06 -2.10 4.20
N CYS A 42 10.08 -1.28 4.02
CA CYS A 42 10.83 -0.64 5.11
C CYS A 42 10.47 0.84 5.16
N ILE A 43 9.39 1.17 5.86
CA ILE A 43 8.92 2.54 5.99
C ILE A 43 9.48 3.11 7.30
N TYR A 44 10.21 4.22 7.21
CA TYR A 44 10.77 4.90 8.37
C TYR A 44 9.66 5.20 9.41
N ASN A 45 9.92 4.86 10.68
CA ASN A 45 8.98 4.93 11.82
C ASN A 45 7.83 3.90 11.86
N TYR A 46 7.76 2.95 10.92
CA TYR A 46 6.79 1.85 10.95
C TYR A 46 7.50 0.51 11.16
N SER A 47 7.49 0.00 12.40
CA SER A 47 7.94 -1.36 12.70
C SER A 47 6.95 -2.40 12.17
N ASP A 48 7.42 -3.62 11.93
CA ASP A 48 6.58 -4.75 11.52
C ASP A 48 5.35 -4.94 12.42
N GLU A 49 5.49 -4.74 13.74
CA GLU A 49 4.37 -4.82 14.69
C GLU A 49 3.32 -3.74 14.43
N LYS A 50 3.73 -2.50 14.14
CA LYS A 50 2.80 -1.43 13.76
C LYS A 50 2.14 -1.75 12.42
N MET A 51 2.92 -2.27 11.46
CA MET A 51 2.46 -2.62 10.11
C MET A 51 1.34 -3.67 10.10
N LYS A 52 1.20 -4.50 11.15
CA LYS A 52 0.08 -5.46 11.28
C LYS A 52 -1.28 -4.79 11.35
N ASN A 53 -1.34 -3.56 11.83
CA ASN A 53 -2.58 -2.78 11.93
C ASN A 53 -2.97 -2.11 10.61
N TYR A 54 -2.22 -2.33 9.54
CA TYR A 54 -2.45 -1.71 8.24
C TYR A 54 -2.59 -2.75 7.12
N TRP A 55 -3.39 -2.39 6.13
CA TRP A 55 -3.35 -2.99 4.81
C TRP A 55 -2.30 -2.26 3.97
N ILE A 56 -1.48 -3.04 3.26
CA ILE A 56 -0.45 -2.55 2.35
C ILE A 56 -0.98 -2.74 0.94
N ALA A 57 -1.33 -1.63 0.29
CA ALA A 57 -1.80 -1.64 -1.09
C ALA A 57 -0.65 -1.27 -2.03
N TYR A 58 -0.24 -2.20 -2.88
CA TYR A 58 0.77 -1.96 -3.91
C TYR A 58 0.14 -1.28 -5.12
N VAL A 59 0.68 -0.14 -5.50
CA VAL A 59 0.28 0.60 -6.69
C VAL A 59 1.15 0.16 -7.85
N ASN A 60 0.49 -0.29 -8.91
CA ASN A 60 1.12 -0.42 -10.22
C ASN A 60 1.07 0.93 -10.90
N ILE A 61 2.23 1.50 -11.17
CA ILE A 61 2.36 2.70 -12.00
C ILE A 61 3.02 2.24 -13.31
N PRO A 62 2.39 2.47 -14.48
CA PRO A 62 3.00 2.12 -15.75
C PRO A 62 4.26 2.97 -15.97
N LYS A 63 5.44 2.39 -15.72
CA LYS A 63 6.74 3.01 -15.98
C LYS A 63 7.56 2.11 -16.89
N GLU A 64 8.35 2.73 -17.77
CA GLU A 64 9.25 2.03 -18.68
C GLU A 64 10.53 1.49 -17.99
N MET A 65 10.75 1.83 -16.72
CA MET A 65 11.93 1.42 -15.94
C MET A 65 11.57 0.77 -14.61
N ILE A 66 12.48 -0.07 -14.09
CA ILE A 66 12.40 -0.64 -12.75
C ILE A 66 12.46 0.52 -11.74
N SER A 67 11.38 0.70 -10.99
CA SER A 67 11.24 1.73 -9.95
C SER A 67 10.72 1.06 -8.68
N SER A 68 11.13 1.58 -7.52
CA SER A 68 10.68 1.11 -6.21
C SER A 68 9.15 1.06 -6.16
N SER A 69 8.59 0.03 -5.53
CA SER A 69 7.14 -0.15 -5.49
C SER A 69 6.49 1.00 -4.73
N THR A 70 5.49 1.66 -5.31
CA THR A 70 4.68 2.64 -4.57
C THR A 70 3.61 1.89 -3.78
N ILE A 71 3.43 2.24 -2.52
CA ILE A 71 2.46 1.63 -1.62
C ILE A 71 1.59 2.66 -0.92
N LEU A 72 0.40 2.23 -0.53
CA LEU A 72 -0.45 2.91 0.44
C LEU A 72 -0.53 2.06 1.70
N LEU A 73 -0.48 2.73 2.86
CA LEU A 73 -0.86 2.11 4.13
C LEU A 73 -2.25 2.57 4.52
N ILE A 74 -3.14 1.62 4.76
CA ILE A 74 -4.55 1.86 5.09
C ILE A 74 -4.83 1.25 6.45
N SER A 75 -5.29 2.05 7.40
CA SER A 75 -5.66 1.59 8.75
C SER A 75 -6.70 0.47 8.66
N LYS A 76 -6.41 -0.69 9.26
CA LYS A 76 -7.39 -1.76 9.39
C LYS A 76 -8.55 -1.37 10.30
N GLU A 77 -8.35 -0.43 11.23
CA GLU A 77 -9.39 -0.01 12.16
C GLU A 77 -10.33 1.03 11.55
N THR A 78 -9.77 2.01 10.83
CA THR A 78 -10.51 3.21 10.40
C THR A 78 -10.68 3.31 8.89
N GLY A 79 -9.91 2.57 8.11
CA GLY A 79 -9.85 2.72 6.65
C GLY A 79 -9.13 3.98 6.17
N GLU A 80 -8.49 4.74 7.08
CA GLU A 80 -7.75 5.93 6.71
C GLU A 80 -6.41 5.59 6.05
N ILE A 81 -6.06 6.34 5.01
CA ILE A 81 -4.77 6.23 4.34
C ILE A 81 -3.77 7.10 5.12
N ILE A 82 -2.82 6.45 5.77
CA ILE A 82 -1.83 7.09 6.66
C ILE A 82 -0.46 7.29 6.00
N TYR A 83 -0.22 6.63 4.87
CA TYR A 83 1.02 6.76 4.10
C TYR A 83 0.77 6.48 2.63
N VAL A 84 1.43 7.26 1.77
CA VAL A 84 1.52 7.03 0.33
C VAL A 84 2.95 7.34 -0.09
N GLY A 85 3.64 6.38 -0.69
CA GLY A 85 5.03 6.59 -1.10
C GLY A 85 5.77 5.30 -1.44
N SER A 86 7.09 5.38 -1.54
CA SER A 86 7.96 4.23 -1.83
C SER A 86 7.93 3.20 -0.70
N ALA A 87 7.85 1.92 -1.06
CA ALA A 87 8.00 0.81 -0.12
C ALA A 87 9.42 0.68 0.43
N ASN A 88 10.41 1.31 -0.22
CA ASN A 88 11.85 1.18 0.08
C ASN A 88 12.26 -0.28 0.30
N ASP A 89 11.74 -1.19 -0.52
CA ASP A 89 12.02 -2.63 -0.49
C ASP A 89 13.31 -3.01 -1.24
N GLU A 90 14.11 -2.00 -1.59
CA GLU A 90 15.42 -2.14 -2.24
C GLU A 90 16.48 -2.50 -1.20
N GLY A 91 16.57 -3.79 -0.88
CA GLY A 91 17.57 -4.40 0.01
C GLY A 91 17.91 -5.83 -0.41
#